data_AF-A0A7Y6D5T0-F1
#
_entry.id   AF-A0A7Y6D5T0-F1
#
_cell.length_a   1.000
_cell.length_b   1.000
_cell.length_c   1.000
_cell.angle_alpha   90.00
_cell.angle_beta   90.00
_cell.angle_gamma   90.00
#
_symmetry.space_group_name_H-M   'P 1'
#
loop_
_entity.id
_entity.type
_entity.pdbx_description
1 polymer ?
#
loop_
_entity_poly.entity_id
_entity_poly.type
_entity_poly.pdbx_seq_one_letter_code
_entity_poly.pdbx_strand_id
1 'polypeptide(L)'
;MNKVSLDVDRAFCISLSAREDRRALFGRTVATRIANPIEFLLVERCSDPIRGCYESHQALAKRVLAENWQRILIFEDDAQPYDICPTQIRWINLFLRTRRFHALHLGYTVGQVWLTWFPFIARGRVVALHAYIISREACQILAETPYCGKPVDVLFKQRLKQHCVFPMLYRQYAAAVTGSDIQEIPMNEDGWWERNWKKHWRSVWRNMWRTVLRIGF
;
A
#
# COMPACT_ATOMS: atom_id res chain seq x y z
N MET A 1 23.38 -4.95 -0.45
CA MET A 1 22.50 -3.80 -0.11
C MET A 1 22.01 -3.98 1.30
N ASN A 2 22.02 -2.93 2.13
CA ASN A 2 21.47 -3.02 3.49
C ASN A 2 19.94 -3.10 3.41
N LYS A 3 19.34 -4.11 4.04
CA LYS A 3 17.89 -4.23 4.18
C LYS A 3 17.36 -3.08 5.04
N VAL A 4 16.16 -2.62 4.73
CA VAL A 4 15.45 -1.63 5.56
C VAL A 4 14.42 -2.31 6.45
N SER A 5 14.17 -1.77 7.63
CA SER A 5 13.13 -2.25 8.53
C SER A 5 12.09 -1.17 8.75
N LEU A 6 10.81 -1.52 8.63
CA LEU A 6 9.68 -0.68 8.98
C LEU A 6 9.21 -1.03 10.39
N ASP A 7 8.81 -0.01 11.15
CA ASP A 7 8.36 -0.16 12.53
C ASP A 7 6.91 -0.67 12.56
N VAL A 8 6.75 -1.97 12.28
CA VAL A 8 5.48 -2.71 12.22
C VAL A 8 5.60 -4.04 12.95
N ASP A 9 4.49 -4.56 13.47
CA ASP A 9 4.47 -5.82 14.23
C ASP A 9 4.70 -7.03 13.32
N ARG A 10 4.10 -6.99 12.13
CA ARG A 10 4.18 -8.04 11.09
C ARG A 10 4.10 -7.44 9.70
N ALA A 11 4.68 -8.17 8.73
CA ALA A 11 4.56 -7.88 7.32
C ALA A 11 3.94 -9.08 6.59
N PHE A 12 2.98 -8.80 5.73
CA PHE A 12 2.25 -9.78 4.94
C PHE A 12 2.39 -9.48 3.44
N CYS A 13 2.32 -10.54 2.64
CA CYS A 13 2.10 -10.44 1.20
C CYS A 13 0.88 -11.29 0.83
N ILE A 14 -0.16 -10.67 0.26
CA ILE A 14 -1.33 -11.37 -0.25
C ILE A 14 -0.97 -11.92 -1.64
N SER A 15 -1.28 -13.20 -1.87
CA SER A 15 -1.03 -13.86 -3.15
C SER A 15 -2.03 -14.98 -3.37
N LEU A 16 -2.46 -15.15 -4.61
CA LEU A 16 -3.27 -16.32 -4.97
C LEU A 16 -2.43 -17.60 -4.83
N SER A 17 -2.97 -18.67 -4.25
CA SER A 17 -2.26 -19.95 -4.07
C SER A 17 -1.58 -20.43 -5.36
N ALA A 18 -2.27 -20.30 -6.50
CA ALA A 18 -1.79 -20.69 -7.82
C ALA A 18 -0.65 -19.83 -8.41
N ARG A 19 -0.37 -18.63 -7.85
CA ARG A 19 0.62 -17.66 -8.39
C ARG A 19 2.00 -17.78 -7.74
N GLU A 20 2.58 -18.98 -7.80
CA GLU A 20 3.93 -19.22 -7.28
C GLU A 20 5.00 -18.40 -8.03
N ASP A 21 4.78 -18.15 -9.32
CA ASP A 21 5.58 -17.26 -10.17
C ASP A 21 5.78 -15.88 -9.53
N ARG A 22 4.67 -15.25 -9.08
CA ARG A 22 4.68 -13.91 -8.46
C ARG A 22 5.36 -13.92 -7.11
N ARG A 23 5.11 -14.95 -6.29
CA ARG A 23 5.79 -15.11 -5.00
C ARG A 23 7.30 -15.27 -5.15
N ALA A 24 7.74 -16.05 -6.13
CA ALA A 24 9.17 -16.21 -6.44
C ALA A 24 9.81 -14.88 -6.88
N LEU A 25 9.13 -14.11 -7.74
CA LEU A 25 9.58 -12.78 -8.16
C LEU A 25 9.65 -11.81 -6.97
N PHE A 26 8.59 -11.74 -6.17
CA PHE A 26 8.52 -10.92 -4.95
C PHE A 26 9.65 -11.29 -3.97
N GLY A 27 9.91 -12.59 -3.79
CA GLY A 27 10.98 -13.11 -2.96
C GLY A 27 12.37 -12.65 -3.41
N ARG A 28 12.61 -12.55 -4.71
CA ARG A 28 13.89 -12.08 -5.28
C ARG A 28 14.04 -10.56 -5.27
N THR A 29 12.94 -9.81 -5.12
CA THR A 29 12.91 -8.37 -5.37
C THR A 29 12.56 -7.56 -4.12
N VAL A 30 11.35 -7.69 -3.59
CA VAL A 30 10.90 -6.97 -2.38
C VAL A 30 11.50 -7.58 -1.12
N ALA A 31 11.44 -8.90 -0.97
CA ALA A 31 11.90 -9.57 0.26
C ALA A 31 13.43 -9.46 0.48
N THR A 32 14.21 -9.22 -0.57
CA THR A 32 15.66 -8.96 -0.46
C THR A 32 15.97 -7.54 0.05
N ARG A 33 15.02 -6.61 -0.04
CA ARG A 33 15.16 -5.20 0.35
C ARG A 33 14.65 -4.90 1.77
N ILE A 34 13.80 -5.77 2.34
CA ILE A 34 13.13 -5.57 3.62
C ILE A 34 13.64 -6.57 4.67
N ALA A 35 13.88 -6.08 5.89
CA ALA A 35 14.33 -6.88 7.03
C ALA A 35 13.17 -7.49 7.83
N ASN A 36 11.98 -6.88 7.80
CA ASN A 36 10.79 -7.47 8.39
C ASN A 36 10.51 -8.85 7.74
N PRO A 37 10.34 -9.92 8.53
CA PRO A 37 9.89 -11.20 8.00
C PRO A 37 8.53 -11.04 7.30
N ILE A 38 8.42 -11.56 6.08
CA ILE A 38 7.20 -11.46 5.27
C ILE A 38 6.49 -12.81 5.31
N GLU A 39 5.25 -12.80 5.77
CA GLU A 39 4.36 -13.96 5.75
C GLU A 39 3.43 -13.89 4.53
N PHE A 40 3.31 -14.98 3.78
CA PHE A 40 2.38 -15.04 2.66
C PHE A 40 1.00 -15.46 3.13
N LEU A 41 0.00 -14.62 2.88
CA LEU A 41 -1.40 -15.03 2.97
C LEU A 41 -1.80 -15.60 1.60
N LEU A 42 -1.82 -16.93 1.53
CA LEU A 42 -2.28 -17.64 0.34
C LEU A 42 -3.81 -17.66 0.34
N VAL A 43 -4.38 -17.21 -0.77
CA VAL A 43 -5.83 -17.14 -0.96
C VAL A 43 -6.24 -17.89 -2.22
N GLU A 44 -7.36 -18.59 -2.15
CA GLU A 44 -7.91 -19.27 -3.31
C GLU A 44 -8.59 -18.27 -4.26
N ARG A 45 -8.59 -18.60 -5.55
CA ARG A 45 -9.25 -17.77 -6.56
C ARG A 45 -10.75 -17.71 -6.27
N CYS A 46 -11.27 -16.49 -6.14
CA CYS A 46 -12.70 -16.24 -6.03
C CYS A 46 -13.32 -16.07 -7.43
N SER A 47 -14.56 -16.52 -7.62
CA SER A 47 -15.32 -16.29 -8.85
C SER A 47 -15.63 -14.80 -9.08
N ASP A 48 -15.75 -14.02 -8.00
CA ASP A 48 -15.76 -12.57 -8.01
C ASP A 48 -14.39 -12.06 -7.50
N PRO A 49 -13.46 -11.65 -8.38
CA PRO A 49 -12.14 -11.18 -7.99
C PRO A 49 -12.17 -9.95 -7.06
N ILE A 50 -13.17 -9.08 -7.21
CA ILE A 50 -13.32 -7.88 -6.38
C ILE A 50 -13.66 -8.29 -4.95
N ARG A 51 -14.60 -9.23 -4.81
CA ARG A 51 -14.94 -9.83 -3.52
C ARG A 51 -13.75 -10.56 -2.90
N GLY A 52 -13.07 -11.40 -3.68
CA GLY A 52 -11.90 -12.15 -3.22
C GLY A 52 -10.81 -11.23 -2.68
N CYS A 53 -10.48 -10.16 -3.40
CA CYS A 53 -9.52 -9.14 -2.93
C CYS A 53 -10.00 -8.48 -1.62
N TYR A 54 -11.26 -8.04 -1.57
CA TYR A 54 -11.83 -7.41 -0.37
C TYR A 54 -11.76 -8.33 0.86
N GLU A 55 -12.21 -9.57 0.72
CA GLU A 55 -12.26 -10.56 1.78
C GLU A 55 -10.85 -10.96 2.25
N SER A 56 -9.86 -10.96 1.36
CA SER A 56 -8.46 -11.24 1.69
C SER A 56 -7.87 -10.18 2.64
N HIS A 57 -8.10 -8.89 2.35
CA HIS A 57 -7.71 -7.81 3.25
C HIS A 57 -8.51 -7.84 4.56
N GLN A 58 -9.80 -8.18 4.49
CA GLN A 58 -10.63 -8.31 5.69
C GLN A 58 -10.17 -9.46 6.59
N ALA A 59 -9.71 -10.57 6.02
CA ALA A 59 -9.16 -11.70 6.78
C ALA A 59 -7.89 -11.30 7.54
N LEU A 60 -6.97 -10.56 6.91
CA LEU A 60 -5.81 -9.99 7.62
C LEU A 60 -6.24 -9.03 8.73
N ALA A 61 -7.20 -8.16 8.47
CA ALA A 61 -7.70 -7.23 9.48
C ALA A 61 -8.25 -7.97 10.71
N LYS A 62 -9.03 -9.03 10.52
CA LYS A 62 -9.54 -9.88 11.60
C LYS A 62 -8.39 -10.56 12.37
N ARG A 63 -7.37 -11.06 11.67
CA ARG A 63 -6.19 -11.67 12.30
C ARG A 63 -5.40 -10.67 13.14
N VAL A 64 -5.17 -9.46 12.65
CA VAL A 64 -4.53 -8.36 13.40
C VAL A 64 -5.26 -8.09 14.72
N LEU A 65 -6.59 -8.09 14.69
CA LEU A 65 -7.40 -7.87 15.87
C LEU A 65 -7.24 -9.00 16.89
N ALA A 66 -7.31 -10.25 16.42
CA ALA A 66 -7.15 -11.44 17.24
C ALA A 66 -5.75 -11.53 17.90
N GLU A 67 -4.69 -11.20 17.15
CA GLU A 67 -3.29 -11.26 17.61
C GLU A 67 -2.81 -10.02 18.38
N ASN A 68 -3.71 -9.06 18.60
CA ASN A 68 -3.43 -7.79 19.28
C ASN A 68 -2.29 -6.93 18.65
N TRP A 69 -2.01 -7.09 17.36
CA TRP A 69 -1.03 -6.24 16.67
C TRP A 69 -1.57 -4.81 16.51
N GLN A 70 -0.65 -3.85 16.55
CA GLN A 70 -0.94 -2.42 16.49
C GLN A 70 -0.89 -1.88 15.07
N ARG A 71 -0.03 -2.43 14.22
CA ARG A 71 0.12 -2.03 12.83
C ARG A 71 0.80 -3.12 12.02
N ILE A 72 0.33 -3.33 10.80
CA ILE A 72 0.94 -4.30 9.89
C ILE A 72 1.27 -3.67 8.55
N LEU A 73 2.31 -4.20 7.92
CA LEU A 73 2.67 -3.93 6.54
C LEU A 73 2.02 -4.96 5.63
N ILE A 74 1.37 -4.53 4.56
CA ILE A 74 0.70 -5.38 3.59
C ILE A 74 1.26 -5.06 2.20
N PHE A 75 1.62 -6.11 1.48
CA PHE A 75 1.94 -6.08 0.06
C PHE A 75 0.93 -6.92 -0.73
N GLU A 76 0.73 -6.54 -1.98
CA GLU A 76 0.29 -7.46 -3.03
C GLU A 76 1.52 -8.07 -3.71
N ASP A 77 1.37 -9.25 -4.29
CA ASP A 77 2.45 -10.01 -4.93
C ASP A 77 2.90 -9.44 -6.30
N ASP A 78 2.35 -8.30 -6.75
CA ASP A 78 2.86 -7.49 -7.87
C ASP A 78 3.67 -6.27 -7.41
N ALA A 79 3.90 -6.08 -6.11
CA ALA A 79 4.68 -4.93 -5.65
C ALA A 79 6.12 -4.98 -6.21
N GLN A 80 6.55 -3.86 -6.78
CA GLN A 80 7.91 -3.67 -7.30
C GLN A 80 8.57 -2.49 -6.58
N PRO A 81 9.77 -2.68 -6.01
CA PRO A 81 10.43 -1.61 -5.27
C PRO A 81 11.05 -0.57 -6.21
N TYR A 82 10.94 0.70 -5.86
CA TYR A 82 11.86 1.75 -6.29
C TYR A 82 13.17 1.66 -5.48
N ASP A 83 14.08 2.60 -5.71
CA ASP A 83 15.25 2.76 -4.85
C ASP A 83 14.83 3.29 -3.47
N ILE A 84 15.19 2.54 -2.43
CA ILE A 84 14.78 2.83 -1.06
C ILE A 84 15.89 3.62 -0.36
N CYS A 85 15.55 4.83 0.07
CA CYS A 85 16.46 5.69 0.83
C CYS A 85 16.37 5.40 2.36
N PRO A 86 17.48 5.06 3.05
CA PRO A 86 17.46 4.80 4.49
C PRO A 86 16.96 5.99 5.33
N THR A 87 17.28 7.22 4.93
CA THR A 87 16.81 8.43 5.61
C THR A 87 15.29 8.55 5.55
N GLN A 88 14.70 8.23 4.41
CA GLN A 88 13.25 8.22 4.25
C GLN A 88 12.59 7.18 5.18
N ILE A 89 13.16 5.98 5.27
CA ILE A 89 12.68 4.93 6.19
C ILE A 89 12.73 5.39 7.65
N ARG A 90 13.80 6.09 8.07
CA ARG A 90 13.90 6.64 9.44
C ARG A 90 12.74 7.57 9.76
N TRP A 91 12.37 8.45 8.84
CA TRP A 91 11.23 9.37 9.00
C TRP A 91 9.90 8.64 8.98
N ILE A 92 9.71 7.66 8.09
CA ILE A 92 8.51 6.81 8.09
C ILE A 92 8.34 6.13 9.45
N ASN A 93 9.39 5.52 9.99
CA ASN A 93 9.33 4.87 11.30
C ASN A 93 9.02 5.86 12.43
N LEU A 94 9.57 7.07 12.38
CA LEU A 94 9.21 8.11 13.33
C LEU A 94 7.72 8.50 13.21
N PHE A 95 7.18 8.60 11.99
CA PHE A 95 5.76 8.86 11.77
C PHE A 95 4.89 7.77 12.39
N LEU A 96 5.22 6.50 12.12
CA LEU A 96 4.49 5.34 12.63
C LEU A 96 4.42 5.36 14.17
N ARG A 97 5.50 5.73 14.86
CA ARG A 97 5.53 5.82 16.34
C ARG A 97 4.75 6.99 16.91
N THR A 98 4.75 8.14 16.23
CA THR A 98 4.37 9.41 16.86
C THR A 98 3.04 9.97 16.40
N ARG A 99 2.46 9.43 15.31
CA ARG A 99 1.24 9.97 14.70
C ARG A 99 0.15 8.92 14.64
N ARG A 100 -1.09 9.37 14.85
CA ARG A 100 -2.28 8.55 14.56
C ARG A 100 -2.55 8.60 13.06
N PHE A 101 -2.76 7.43 12.47
CA PHE A 101 -3.10 7.25 11.06
C PHE A 101 -4.00 6.03 10.93
N HIS A 102 -4.77 5.93 9.84
CA HIS A 102 -5.50 4.68 9.53
C HIS A 102 -4.73 3.86 8.51
N ALA A 103 -4.37 4.47 7.38
CA ALA A 103 -3.57 3.83 6.34
C ALA A 103 -2.41 4.75 5.93
N LEU A 104 -1.23 4.17 5.72
CA LEU A 104 -0.05 4.82 5.15
C LEU A 104 0.36 4.07 3.89
N HIS A 105 0.06 4.63 2.72
CA HIS A 105 0.39 4.03 1.43
C HIS A 105 1.87 4.21 1.10
N LEU A 106 2.53 3.11 0.75
CA LEU A 106 3.95 3.08 0.35
C LEU A 106 4.10 3.04 -1.17
N GLY A 107 3.11 2.50 -1.86
CA GLY A 107 2.96 2.56 -3.31
C GLY A 107 1.50 2.74 -3.66
N TYR A 108 1.21 3.58 -4.66
CA TYR A 108 -0.16 3.90 -5.03
C TYR A 108 -0.28 4.54 -6.43
N THR A 109 -1.50 4.55 -6.94
CA THR A 109 -1.89 5.38 -8.08
C THR A 109 -2.22 6.78 -7.61
N VAL A 110 -1.55 7.79 -8.18
CA VAL A 110 -1.68 9.18 -7.76
C VAL A 110 -3.02 9.74 -8.22
N GLY A 111 -3.91 10.07 -7.28
CA GLY A 111 -5.07 10.92 -7.50
C GLY A 111 -4.72 12.38 -7.22
N GLN A 112 -4.93 12.81 -5.97
CA GLN A 112 -4.48 14.10 -5.44
C GLN A 112 -3.60 13.88 -4.22
N VAL A 113 -2.43 14.49 -4.20
CA VAL A 113 -1.43 14.42 -3.12
C VAL A 113 -0.95 15.82 -2.76
N TRP A 114 -0.77 16.10 -1.47
CA TRP A 114 -0.15 17.30 -0.93
C TRP A 114 0.72 16.96 0.29
N LEU A 115 1.84 17.66 0.44
CA LEU A 115 2.78 17.38 1.53
C LEU A 115 2.18 17.76 2.88
N THR A 116 2.51 16.98 3.90
CA THR A 116 2.37 17.40 5.29
C THR A 116 3.63 18.15 5.73
N TRP A 117 3.63 18.64 6.96
CA TRP A 117 4.84 19.18 7.61
C TRP A 117 5.70 18.08 8.23
N PHE A 118 5.27 16.83 8.14
CA PHE A 118 6.07 15.69 8.55
C PHE A 118 6.90 15.21 7.34
N PRO A 119 8.25 15.16 7.45
CA PRO A 119 9.11 14.79 6.32
C PRO A 119 8.73 13.46 5.70
N PHE A 120 8.76 13.40 4.37
CA PHE A 120 8.43 12.22 3.56
C PHE A 120 6.99 11.69 3.70
N ILE A 121 6.11 12.44 4.38
CA ILE A 121 4.70 12.07 4.55
C ILE A 121 3.83 13.11 3.86
N ALA A 122 2.91 12.62 3.06
CA ALA A 122 1.90 13.39 2.36
C ALA A 122 0.51 12.91 2.73
N ARG A 123 -0.47 13.78 2.50
CA ARG A 123 -1.88 13.43 2.48
C ARG A 123 -2.30 13.24 1.04
N GLY A 124 -3.26 12.36 0.81
CA GLY A 124 -3.76 12.21 -0.54
C GLY A 124 -5.06 11.44 -0.62
N ARG A 125 -5.76 11.68 -1.72
CA ARG A 125 -6.80 10.81 -2.25
C ARG A 125 -6.12 9.92 -3.28
N VAL A 126 -5.59 8.81 -2.79
CA VAL A 126 -4.87 7.82 -3.60
C VAL A 126 -5.69 6.54 -3.67
N VAL A 127 -5.38 5.70 -4.65
CA VAL A 127 -6.01 4.40 -4.89
C VAL A 127 -4.91 3.39 -5.28
N ALA A 128 -5.26 2.12 -5.40
CA ALA A 128 -4.38 0.96 -5.62
C ALA A 128 -3.53 0.63 -4.38
N LEU A 129 -3.94 -0.45 -3.70
CA LEU A 129 -3.40 -0.94 -2.42
C LEU A 129 -2.27 -1.97 -2.61
N HIS A 130 -1.28 -1.74 -3.46
CA HIS A 130 -0.22 -2.75 -3.68
C HIS A 130 0.87 -2.77 -2.61
N ALA A 131 1.04 -1.70 -1.85
CA ALA A 131 1.95 -1.67 -0.70
C ALA A 131 1.52 -0.59 0.32
N TYR A 132 1.15 -0.99 1.53
CA TYR A 132 0.65 -0.05 2.54
C TYR A 132 0.79 -0.58 3.97
N ILE A 133 0.76 0.34 4.94
CA ILE A 133 0.70 0.03 6.38
C ILE A 133 -0.68 0.43 6.89
N ILE A 134 -1.31 -0.43 7.68
CA ILE A 134 -2.62 -0.17 8.29
C ILE A 134 -2.53 -0.26 9.81
N SER A 135 -3.20 0.66 10.51
CA SER A 135 -3.28 0.64 11.97
C SER A 135 -4.34 -0.32 12.49
N ARG A 136 -4.26 -0.69 13.77
CA ARG A 136 -5.28 -1.49 14.44
C ARG A 136 -6.69 -0.90 14.33
N GLU A 137 -6.84 0.41 14.51
CA GLU A 137 -8.16 1.06 14.40
C GLU A 137 -8.72 0.96 12.98
N ALA A 138 -7.87 1.04 11.96
CA ALA A 138 -8.29 0.84 10.58
C ALA A 138 -8.62 -0.62 10.27
N CYS A 139 -7.90 -1.57 10.86
CA CYS A 139 -8.25 -2.99 10.81
C CYS A 139 -9.63 -3.24 11.44
N GLN A 140 -9.96 -2.58 12.55
CA GLN A 140 -11.30 -2.68 13.15
C GLN A 140 -12.40 -2.26 12.17
N ILE A 141 -12.25 -1.08 11.56
CA ILE A 141 -13.20 -0.57 10.56
C ILE A 141 -13.33 -1.55 9.37
N LEU A 142 -12.22 -2.10 8.87
CA LEU A 142 -12.22 -3.04 7.75
C LEU A 142 -12.86 -4.39 8.12
N ALA A 143 -12.54 -4.93 9.30
CA ALA A 143 -13.08 -6.19 9.79
C ALA A 143 -14.60 -6.13 10.01
N GLU A 144 -15.10 -4.99 10.49
CA GLU A 144 -16.52 -4.78 10.81
C GLU A 144 -17.36 -4.36 9.58
N THR A 145 -16.74 -3.87 8.50
CA THR A 145 -17.48 -3.44 7.30
C THR A 145 -17.74 -4.60 6.35
N PRO A 146 -18.98 -5.04 6.12
CA PRO A 146 -19.29 -6.13 5.19
C PRO A 146 -19.00 -5.74 3.73
N TYR A 147 -18.69 -6.73 2.89
CA TYR A 147 -18.59 -6.52 1.46
C TYR A 147 -19.93 -6.08 0.88
N CYS A 148 -19.91 -5.04 0.03
CA CYS A 148 -21.12 -4.42 -0.54
C CYS A 148 -21.03 -4.29 -2.08
N GLY A 149 -20.27 -5.16 -2.75
CA GLY A 149 -20.07 -5.09 -4.20
C GLY A 149 -19.10 -4.00 -4.66
N LYS A 150 -18.32 -3.41 -3.74
CA LYS A 150 -17.35 -2.35 -4.04
C LYS A 150 -15.93 -2.80 -3.68
N PRO A 151 -14.92 -2.41 -4.47
CA PRO A 151 -13.52 -2.66 -4.14
C PRO A 151 -13.12 -2.08 -2.79
N VAL A 152 -12.14 -2.70 -2.15
CA VAL A 152 -11.59 -2.28 -0.85
C VAL A 152 -11.07 -0.83 -0.88
N ASP A 153 -10.53 -0.36 -2.00
CA ASP A 153 -10.09 1.02 -2.20
C ASP A 153 -11.20 2.05 -1.93
N VAL A 154 -12.45 1.69 -2.24
CA VAL A 154 -13.60 2.57 -1.99
C VAL A 154 -13.83 2.73 -0.50
N LEU A 155 -13.72 1.65 0.28
CA LEU A 155 -13.78 1.71 1.74
C LEU A 155 -12.66 2.59 2.29
N PHE A 156 -11.43 2.39 1.82
CA PHE A 156 -10.27 3.20 2.25
C PHE A 156 -10.51 4.68 1.98
N LYS A 157 -11.00 5.02 0.78
CA LYS A 157 -11.34 6.38 0.36
C LYS A 157 -12.41 7.04 1.21
N GLN A 158 -13.43 6.29 1.61
CA GLN A 158 -14.60 6.85 2.28
C GLN A 158 -14.49 6.85 3.80
N ARG A 159 -13.81 5.87 4.39
CA ARG A 159 -13.84 5.63 5.84
C ARG A 159 -12.49 5.77 6.53
N LEU A 160 -11.38 5.77 5.80
CA LEU A 160 -10.04 5.78 6.41
C LEU A 160 -9.28 7.09 6.22
N LYS A 161 -8.63 7.56 7.29
CA LYS A 161 -7.68 8.68 7.24
C LYS A 161 -6.38 8.22 6.58
N GLN A 162 -6.27 8.46 5.28
CA GLN A 162 -5.14 8.03 4.45
C GLN A 162 -3.98 9.01 4.47
N HIS A 163 -2.78 8.49 4.68
CA HIS A 163 -1.50 9.13 4.43
C HIS A 163 -0.77 8.36 3.35
N CYS A 164 0.25 8.98 2.79
CA CYS A 164 1.06 8.37 1.77
C CYS A 164 2.51 8.80 1.93
N VAL A 165 3.43 7.90 1.61
CA VAL A 165 4.86 8.20 1.58
C VAL A 165 5.17 8.97 0.30
N PHE A 166 6.02 9.99 0.43
CA PHE A 166 6.49 10.83 -0.66
C PHE A 166 8.02 11.01 -0.58
N PRO A 167 8.81 10.64 -1.62
CA PRO A 167 8.40 9.94 -2.83
C PRO A 167 7.91 8.49 -2.56
N MET A 168 7.10 7.90 -3.45
CA MET A 168 6.64 6.50 -3.29
C MET A 168 7.81 5.50 -3.24
N LEU A 169 7.63 4.41 -2.49
CA LEU A 169 8.61 3.32 -2.35
C LEU A 169 8.35 2.15 -3.30
N TYR A 170 7.10 1.96 -3.73
CA TYR A 170 6.72 0.83 -4.58
C TYR A 170 5.83 1.26 -5.75
N ARG A 171 6.02 0.60 -6.90
CA ARG A 171 5.09 0.53 -8.02
C ARG A 171 4.54 -0.90 -8.14
N GLN A 172 3.72 -1.16 -9.15
CA GLN A 172 3.34 -2.53 -9.52
C GLN A 172 4.15 -2.99 -10.72
N TYR A 173 4.48 -4.27 -10.76
CA TYR A 173 4.93 -4.93 -11.98
C TYR A 173 3.85 -4.83 -13.05
N ALA A 174 4.29 -4.76 -14.32
CA ALA A 174 3.36 -4.69 -15.44
C ALA A 174 2.49 -5.97 -15.51
N ALA A 175 1.26 -5.86 -16.01
CA ALA A 175 0.37 -7.00 -16.22
C ALA A 175 1.00 -8.07 -17.15
N ALA A 176 1.90 -7.68 -18.05
CA ALA A 176 2.67 -8.62 -18.87
C ALA A 176 3.63 -9.51 -18.06
N VAL A 177 4.05 -9.07 -16.87
CA VAL A 177 4.94 -9.79 -15.94
C VAL A 177 4.15 -10.43 -14.80
N THR A 178 3.11 -9.75 -14.31
CA THR A 178 2.27 -10.18 -13.19
C THR A 178 0.80 -9.84 -13.45
N GLY A 179 0.19 -10.45 -14.47
CA GLY A 179 -1.19 -10.14 -14.91
C GLY A 179 -2.20 -10.05 -13.76
N SER A 180 -3.02 -8.99 -13.77
CA SER A 180 -4.12 -8.77 -12.83
C SER A 180 -5.39 -9.45 -13.33
N ASP A 181 -6.07 -10.19 -12.46
CA ASP A 181 -7.39 -10.79 -12.76
C ASP A 181 -8.52 -9.75 -12.81
N ILE A 182 -8.25 -8.45 -12.55
CA ILE A 182 -9.26 -7.37 -12.49
C ILE A 182 -9.26 -6.50 -13.77
N GLN A 183 -8.19 -6.51 -14.57
CA GLN A 183 -8.08 -5.69 -15.79
C GLN A 183 -7.66 -6.54 -17.00
N GLU A 184 -8.52 -6.61 -18.02
CA GLU A 184 -8.32 -7.42 -19.24
C GLU A 184 -7.36 -6.80 -20.27
N ILE A 185 -7.01 -5.51 -20.14
CA ILE A 185 -6.18 -4.81 -21.14
C ILE A 185 -4.80 -4.50 -20.55
N PRO A 186 -3.72 -5.17 -21.00
CA PRO A 186 -2.36 -4.83 -20.60
C PRO A 186 -2.00 -3.48 -21.23
N MET A 187 -1.96 -2.42 -20.42
CA MET A 187 -1.48 -1.13 -20.90
C MET A 187 0.04 -1.21 -21.08
N ASN A 188 0.59 -0.42 -22.01
CA ASN A 188 2.05 -0.26 -22.10
C ASN A 188 2.53 0.54 -20.86
N GLU A 189 2.84 -0.20 -19.80
CA GLU A 189 2.65 0.21 -18.40
C GLU A 189 3.86 0.84 -17.73
N ASP A 190 5.09 0.64 -18.22
CA ASP A 190 6.25 1.39 -17.72
C ASP A 190 6.08 2.89 -18.00
N GLY A 191 5.64 3.24 -19.21
CA GLY A 191 5.27 4.61 -19.55
C GLY A 191 4.09 5.13 -18.71
N TRP A 192 3.19 4.26 -18.24
CA TRP A 192 2.14 4.64 -17.31
C TRP A 192 2.71 4.95 -15.92
N TRP A 193 3.60 4.12 -15.38
CA TRP A 193 4.25 4.37 -14.09
C TRP A 193 5.16 5.60 -14.12
N GLU A 194 5.84 5.87 -15.23
CA GLU A 194 6.55 7.14 -15.43
C GLU A 194 5.60 8.35 -15.41
N ARG A 195 4.45 8.25 -16.07
CA ARG A 195 3.42 9.29 -16.02
C ARG A 195 2.86 9.45 -14.60
N ASN A 196 2.62 8.35 -13.88
CA ASN A 196 2.19 8.35 -12.49
C ASN A 196 3.25 9.02 -11.59
N TRP A 197 4.52 8.74 -11.81
CA TRP A 197 5.65 9.37 -11.12
C TRP A 197 5.75 10.88 -11.41
N LYS A 198 5.61 11.29 -12.67
CA LYS A 198 5.55 12.72 -13.04
C LYS A 198 4.34 13.40 -12.37
N LYS A 199 3.19 12.72 -12.33
CA LYS A 199 1.97 13.21 -11.66
C LYS A 199 2.15 13.31 -10.15
N HIS A 200 2.90 12.40 -9.53
CA HIS A 200 3.25 12.41 -8.11
C HIS A 200 3.85 13.76 -7.69
N TRP A 201 4.86 14.22 -8.42
CA TRP A 201 5.51 15.51 -8.20
C TRP A 201 4.62 16.70 -8.58
N ARG A 202 3.99 16.67 -9.76
CA ARG A 202 3.10 17.78 -10.21
C ARG A 202 1.93 18.01 -9.25
N SER A 203 1.39 16.94 -8.66
CA SER A 203 0.28 17.06 -7.71
C SER A 203 0.69 17.82 -6.45
N VAL A 204 1.89 17.59 -5.93
CA VAL A 204 2.40 18.32 -4.76
C VAL A 204 2.48 19.81 -5.06
N TRP A 205 3.09 20.19 -6.19
CA TRP A 205 3.20 21.59 -6.60
C TRP A 205 1.84 22.27 -6.74
N ARG A 206 0.88 21.62 -7.43
CA ARG A 206 -0.47 22.16 -7.60
C ARG A 206 -1.24 22.32 -6.29
N ASN A 207 -0.91 21.53 -5.26
CA ASN A 207 -1.59 21.56 -3.97
C ASN A 207 -0.74 22.15 -2.84
N MET A 208 0.36 22.85 -3.17
CA MET A 208 1.27 23.41 -2.17
C MET A 208 0.56 24.37 -1.20
N TRP A 209 -0.46 25.10 -1.66
CA TRP A 209 -1.30 25.95 -0.82
C TRP A 209 -1.97 25.18 0.33
N ARG A 210 -2.35 23.90 0.13
CA ARG A 210 -2.89 23.05 1.21
C ARG A 210 -1.84 22.76 2.27
N THR A 211 -0.59 22.54 1.85
CA THR A 211 0.55 22.36 2.76
C THR A 211 0.78 23.63 3.58
N VAL A 212 0.78 24.80 2.95
CA VAL A 212 1.02 26.10 3.63
C VAL A 212 -0.12 26.43 4.60
N LEU A 213 -1.38 26.29 4.17
CA LEU A 213 -2.57 26.63 4.96
C LEU A 213 -3.03 25.52 5.91
N ARG A 214 -2.30 24.39 5.97
CA ARG A 214 -2.62 23.22 6.81
C ARG A 214 -4.00 22.61 6.59
N ILE A 215 -4.52 22.68 5.35
CA ILE A 215 -5.85 22.20 5.02
C ILE A 215 -5.84 20.67 4.84
N GLY A 216 -6.57 19.95 5.69
CA GLY A 216 -6.80 18.50 5.58
C GLY A 216 -5.64 17.61 6.07
N PHE A 217 -4.91 18.06 7.10
CA PHE A 217 -3.80 17.35 7.74
C PHE A 217 -4.27 16.18 8.64
#